data_AF-A0A0G0AJ78-F1
#
_entry.id   AF-A0A0G0AJ78-F1
#
_cell.length_a   1.000
_cell.length_b   1.000
_cell.length_c   1.000
_cell.angle_alpha   90.00
_cell.angle_beta   90.00
_cell.angle_gamma   90.00
#
_symmetry.space_group_name_H-M   'P 1'
#
loop_
_entity.id
_entity.type
_entity.pdbx_description
1 polymer ?
#
loop_
_entity_poly.entity_id
_entity_poly.type
_entity_poly.pdbx_seq_one_letter_code
_entity_poly.pdbx_strand_id
1 'polypeptide(L)' 'MKNDILICNCNEIYKSAIIKAINEKGLKTVDEVGEETTAGKVCGQCQDDIQEILDDINGK' A
#
# COMPACT_ATOMS: atom_id res chain seq x y z
N MET A 1 -0.86 -21.25 5.36
CA MET A 1 0.18 -20.28 4.95
C MET A 1 -0.58 -19.09 4.37
N LYS A 2 -0.54 -17.92 5.00
CA LYS A 2 -1.10 -16.71 4.37
C LYS A 2 -0.09 -16.28 3.31
N ASN A 3 -0.41 -16.50 2.04
CA ASN A 3 0.39 -15.96 0.95
C ASN A 3 0.19 -14.44 0.97
N ASP A 4 1.25 -13.70 1.30
CA ASP A 4 1.24 -12.25 1.20
C ASP A 4 1.42 -11.85 -0.27
N ILE A 5 0.69 -10.82 -0.69
CA ILE A 5 0.64 -10.41 -2.10
C ILE A 5 1.70 -9.33 -2.28
N LEU A 6 2.62 -9.55 -3.22
CA LEU A 6 3.58 -8.52 -3.61
C LEU A 6 2.84 -7.42 -4.38
N ILE A 7 2.87 -6.20 -3.87
CA ILE A 7 2.20 -5.03 -4.47
C ILE A 7 3.21 -4.19 -5.23
N CYS A 8 4.34 -3.83 -4.60
CA CYS A 8 5.38 -3.04 -5.24
C CYS A 8 6.56 -3.91 -5.64
N ASN A 9 6.76 -4.11 -6.95
CA ASN A 9 7.91 -4.85 -7.47
C ASN A 9 9.24 -4.08 -7.35
N CYS A 10 9.22 -2.74 -7.36
CA CYS A 10 10.44 -1.94 -7.31
C CYS A 10 11.14 -1.97 -5.95
N ASN A 11 10.35 -1.96 -4.87
CA ASN A 11 10.84 -1.91 -3.49
C ASN A 11 10.46 -3.14 -2.68
N GLU A 12 9.97 -4.19 -3.35
CA GLU A 12 9.55 -5.46 -2.74
C GLU A 12 8.57 -5.28 -1.56
N ILE A 13 7.56 -4.42 -1.73
CA ILE A 13 6.57 -4.11 -0.69
C ILE A 13 5.31 -4.97 -0.87
N TYR A 14 4.90 -5.61 0.21
CA TYR A 14 3.75 -6.52 0.24
C TYR A 14 2.49 -5.86 0.78
N LYS A 15 1.33 -6.44 0.44
CA LYS A 15 0.01 -5.97 0.87
C LYS A 15 -0.09 -5.88 2.39
N SER A 16 0.46 -6.85 3.14
CA SER A 16 0.42 -6.78 4.61
C SER A 16 1.12 -5.54 5.19
N ALA A 17 2.24 -5.10 4.60
CA ALA A 17 2.96 -3.92 5.04
C ALA A 17 2.15 -2.63 4.79
N ILE A 18 1.51 -2.54 3.63
CA ILE A 18 0.62 -1.43 3.27
C ILE A 18 -0.59 -1.38 4.21
N ILE A 19 -1.29 -2.51 4.41
CA ILE A 19 -2.44 -2.60 5.33
C ILE A 19 -2.04 -2.20 6.74
N LYS A 20 -0.88 -2.67 7.21
CA LYS A 20 -0.36 -2.33 8.54
C LYS A 20 -0.12 -0.83 8.67
N ALA A 21 0.57 -0.22 7.71
CA ALA A 21 0.84 1.22 7.73
C ALA A 21 -0.45 2.06 7.73
N ILE A 22 -1.43 1.70 6.89
CA ILE A 22 -2.72 2.38 6.82
C ILE A 22 -3.45 2.32 8.17
N ASN A 23 -3.54 1.13 8.78
CA ASN A 23 -4.26 0.95 10.04
C ASN A 23 -3.54 1.59 11.24
N GLU A 24 -2.21 1.49 11.33
CA GLU A 24 -1.45 2.02 12.47
C GLU A 24 -1.36 3.56 12.44
N LYS A 25 -1.32 4.16 11.25
CA LYS A 25 -1.10 5.60 11.07
C LYS A 25 -2.33 6.36 10.56
N GLY A 26 -3.40 5.66 10.22
CA GLY A 26 -4.64 6.27 9.71
C GLY A 26 -4.49 6.92 8.34
N LEU A 27 -3.61 6.39 7.49
CA LEU A 27 -3.28 6.97 6.17
C LEU A 27 -4.52 6.98 5.27
N LYS A 28 -4.70 8.07 4.50
CA LYS A 28 -5.91 8.30 3.67
C LYS A 28 -5.61 8.45 2.19
N THR A 29 -4.34 8.62 1.81
CA THR A 29 -3.94 8.87 0.42
C THR A 29 -2.79 7.95 -0.02
N VAL A 30 -2.70 7.68 -1.33
CA VAL A 30 -1.61 6.88 -1.90
C VAL A 30 -0.24 7.52 -1.63
N ASP A 31 -0.18 8.85 -1.65
CA ASP A 31 1.05 9.58 -1.34
C ASP A 31 1.50 9.33 0.10
N GLU A 32 0.60 9.41 1.08
CA GLU A 32 0.92 9.10 2.48
C GLU A 32 1.40 7.65 2.65
N VAL A 33 0.74 6.69 1.98
CA VAL A 33 1.19 5.29 1.98
C VAL A 33 2.59 5.16 1.37
N GLY A 34 2.86 5.89 0.29
CA GLY A 34 4.16 5.86 -0.36
C GLY A 34 5.27 6.53 0.45
N GLU A 35 4.97 7.61 1.18
CA GLU A 35 5.93 8.23 2.13
C GLU A 35 6.27 7.26 3.27
N GLU A 36 5.30 6.45 3.70
CA GLU A 36 5.45 5.54 4.84
C GLU A 36 6.06 4.18 4.48
N THR A 37 5.79 3.68 3.28
CA THR A 37 6.18 2.31 2.86
C THR A 37 7.16 2.30 1.69
N THR A 38 7.42 3.45 1.06
CA THR A 38 8.16 3.56 -0.22
C THR A 38 7.44 2.91 -1.42
N ALA A 39 6.23 2.35 -1.25
CA ALA A 39 5.45 1.80 -2.34
C ALA A 39 4.93 2.92 -3.26
N GLY A 40 4.87 2.66 -4.58
CA GLY A 40 4.34 3.62 -5.56
C GLY A 40 5.27 4.80 -5.90
N LYS A 41 6.45 4.95 -5.28
CA LYS A 41 7.35 6.11 -5.49
C LYS A 41 8.39 5.96 -6.62
N VAL A 42 8.52 4.77 -7.23
CA VAL A 42 9.56 4.48 -8.25
C VAL A 42 8.99 4.48 -9.67
N CYS A 43 8.21 3.45 -10.05
CA CYS A 43 7.61 3.34 -11.39
C CYS A 43 6.13 3.72 -11.45
N GLY A 44 5.48 3.91 -10.29
CA GLY A 44 4.05 4.22 -10.19
C GLY A 44 3.08 3.07 -10.47
N GLN A 45 3.53 1.93 -11.01
CA GLN A 45 2.63 0.85 -11.49
C GLN A 45 1.73 0.22 -10.41
N CYS A 46 2.09 0.33 -9.13
CA CYS A 46 1.33 -0.21 -8.01
C CYS A 46 0.46 0.84 -7.32
N GLN A 47 0.40 2.09 -7.82
CA GLN A 47 -0.40 3.15 -7.20
C GLN A 47 -1.90 2.83 -7.23
N ASP A 48 -2.40 2.24 -8.32
CA ASP A 48 -3.80 1.81 -8.43
C ASP A 48 -4.12 0.68 -7.43
N ASP A 49 -3.22 -0.30 -7.27
CA ASP A 49 -3.37 -1.36 -6.26
C ASP A 49 -3.36 -0.80 -4.83
N ILE A 50 -2.51 0.20 -4.55
CA ILE A 50 -2.45 0.89 -3.26
C ILE A 50 -3.76 1.67 -3.01
N GLN A 51 -4.30 2.33 -4.03
CA GLN A 51 -5.58 3.04 -3.93
C GLN A 51 -6.73 2.05 -3.62
N GLU A 52 -6.77 0.88 -4.27
CA GLU A 52 -7.78 -0.13 -3.98
C GLU A 52 -7.70 -0.62 -2.51
N ILE A 53 -6.49 -0.84 -1.99
CA ILE A 53 -6.29 -1.22 -0.59
C ILE A 53 -6.72 -0.09 0.37
N LEU A 54 -6.42 1.17 0.03
CA LEU A 54 -6.85 2.32 0.81
C LEU A 54 -8.37 2.43 0.86
N ASP A 55 -9.05 2.24 -0.27
CA ASP A 55 -10.50 2.32 -0.38
C ASP A 55 -11.19 1.20 0.42
N ASP A 56 -10.65 -0.02 0.35
CA ASP A 56 -11.11 -1.19 1.13
C ASP A 56 -10.99 -0.95 2.64
N ILE A 57 -9.91 -0.32 3.11
CA ILE A 57 -9.70 -0.04 4.53
C ILE A 57 -10.51 1.18 5.00
N ASN A 58 -10.60 2.23 4.19
CA ASN A 58 -11.13 3.53 4.62
C ASN A 58 -12.61 3.75 4.29
N GLY A 59 -13.26 2.97 3.42
CA GLY A 59 -14.55 3.44 2.90
C GLY A 59 -15.40 2.53 2.02
N LYS A 60 -15.38 1.20 2.20
CA LYS A 60 -16.56 0.35 1.93
C LYS A 60 -16.80 -0.67 3.04
#